data_AF-A0A661FMJ4-F1
#
_entry.id   AF-A0A661FMJ4-F1
#
_cell.length_a   1.000
_cell.length_b   1.000
_cell.length_c   1.000
_cell.angle_alpha   90.00
_cell.angle_beta   90.00
_cell.angle_gamma   90.00
#
_symmetry.space_group_name_H-M   'P 1'
#
loop_
_entity.id
_entity.type
_entity.pdbx_description
1 polymer ?
#
loop_
_entity_poly.entity_id
_entity_poly.type
_entity_poly.pdbx_seq_one_letter_code
_entity_poly.pdbx_strand_id
1 'polypeptide(L)'
;MEMKRFNRREFLTTTGAAAATAAIGSYPGAAFSQVIGTSAPFPDYKALVCVCLHGGNGSFNMLIPRSNAEYNIYAASRQNMAV
;
A
#
# COMPACT_ATOMS: atom_id res chain seq x y z
N MET A 1 40.08 -12.78 16.39
CA MET A 1 38.73 -12.22 16.16
C MET A 1 37.86 -12.61 17.34
N GLU A 2 37.46 -11.64 18.17
CA GLU A 2 36.60 -11.87 19.31
C GLU A 2 35.13 -11.93 18.83
N MET A 3 34.43 -13.04 19.10
CA MET A 3 33.02 -13.18 18.75
C MET A 3 32.18 -12.38 19.75
N LYS A 4 31.49 -11.33 19.28
CA LYS A 4 30.54 -10.56 20.08
C LYS A 4 29.40 -11.49 20.53
N ARG A 5 29.34 -11.79 21.83
CA ARG A 5 28.28 -12.62 22.44
C ARG A 5 27.02 -11.77 22.60
N PHE A 6 25.97 -12.11 21.86
CA PHE A 6 24.66 -11.46 22.02
C PHE A 6 24.02 -11.84 23.35
N ASN A 7 23.60 -10.85 24.12
CA ASN A 7 22.76 -11.07 25.29
C ASN A 7 21.31 -11.38 24.84
N ARG A 8 20.60 -12.23 25.58
CA ARG A 8 19.17 -12.56 25.33
C ARG A 8 18.31 -11.30 25.16
N ARG A 9 18.55 -10.25 25.95
CA ARG A 9 17.83 -8.97 25.82
C ARG A 9 18.12 -8.30 24.48
N GLU A 10 19.38 -8.26 24.07
CA GLU A 10 19.80 -7.64 22.80
C GLU A 10 19.21 -8.40 21.61
N PHE A 11 19.19 -9.74 21.67
CA PHE A 11 18.54 -10.57 20.66
C PHE A 11 17.04 -10.30 20.54
N LEU A 12 16.32 -10.25 21.66
CA LEU A 12 14.88 -9.96 21.68
C LEU A 12 14.56 -8.55 21.19
N THR A 13 15.33 -7.55 21.61
CA THR A 13 15.16 -6.16 21.15
C THR A 13 15.41 -6.02 19.66
N THR A 14 16.50 -6.61 19.16
CA THR A 14 16.88 -6.49 17.74
C THR A 14 15.89 -7.23 16.84
N THR A 15 15.47 -8.43 17.25
CA THR A 15 14.50 -9.23 16.48
C THR A 15 13.10 -8.60 16.51
N GLY A 16 12.68 -8.06 17.67
CA GLY A 16 11.40 -7.36 17.78
C GLY A 16 11.32 -6.09 16.93
N ALA A 17 12.39 -5.30 16.91
CA ALA A 17 12.48 -4.10 16.07
C ALA A 17 12.46 -4.43 14.56
N ALA A 18 13.16 -5.49 14.15
CA ALA A 18 13.16 -5.97 12.77
C ALA A 18 11.76 -6.45 12.34
N ALA A 19 11.08 -7.21 13.20
CA ALA A 19 9.71 -7.68 12.94
C ALA A 19 8.70 -6.53 12.84
N ALA A 20 8.79 -5.52 13.71
CA ALA A 20 7.94 -4.34 13.65
C ALA A 20 8.14 -3.55 12.36
N THR A 21 9.40 -3.37 11.93
CA THR A 21 9.73 -2.68 10.67
C THR A 21 9.20 -3.44 9.46
N ALA A 22 9.34 -4.77 9.44
CA ALA A 22 8.80 -5.61 8.38
C ALA A 22 7.26 -5.56 8.33
N ALA A 23 6.58 -5.56 9.48
CA ALA A 23 5.13 -5.47 9.55
C ALA A 23 4.60 -4.12 9.03
N ILE A 24 5.29 -3.02 9.35
CA ILE A 24 4.93 -1.67 8.87
C ILE A 24 5.24 -1.52 7.37
N GLY A 25 6.37 -2.04 6.90
CA GLY A 25 6.77 -1.98 5.48
C GLY A 25 5.93 -2.88 4.56
N SER A 26 5.28 -3.91 5.10
CA SER A 26 4.45 -4.85 4.33
C SER A 26 3.02 -4.35 4.07
N TYR A 27 2.60 -3.26 4.72
CA TYR A 27 1.28 -2.68 4.52
C TYR A 27 1.42 -1.32 3.84
N PRO A 28 1.16 -1.22 2.51
CA PRO A 28 1.24 0.04 1.78
C PRO A 28 0.40 1.17 2.42
N GLY A 29 -0.67 0.83 3.14
CA GLY A 29 -1.54 1.77 3.84
C GLY A 29 -1.00 2.29 5.18
N ALA A 30 0.05 1.69 5.76
CA ALA A 30 0.54 2.07 7.10
C ALA A 30 1.27 3.43 7.05
N ALA A 31 1.98 3.71 5.96
CA ALA A 31 2.56 5.02 5.68
C ALA A 31 1.48 6.09 5.45
N PHE A 32 0.38 5.74 4.78
CA PHE A 32 -0.76 6.66 4.59
C PHE A 32 -1.53 6.94 5.89
N SER A 33 -1.59 5.97 6.81
CA SER A 33 -2.28 6.16 8.10
C SER A 33 -1.66 7.28 8.96
N GLN A 34 -0.36 7.58 8.79
CA GLN A 34 0.30 8.67 9.54
C GLN A 34 -0.17 10.06 9.11
N VAL A 35 -0.79 10.20 7.93
CA VAL A 35 -1.30 11.47 7.41
C VAL A 35 -2.76 11.72 7.84
N ILE A 36 -3.51 10.65 8.16
CA ILE A 36 -4.95 10.75 8.49
C ILE A 36 -5.17 11.31 9.92
N GLY A 37 -4.16 11.25 10.79
CA GLY A 37 -4.27 11.67 12.20
C GLY A 37 -3.75 13.07 12.52
N THR A 38 -3.19 13.81 11.56
CA THR A 38 -2.71 15.17 11.82
C THR A 38 -3.88 16.17 11.77
N SER A 39 -3.88 17.16 12.66
CA SER A 39 -4.81 18.28 12.54
C SER A 39 -4.58 18.95 11.20
N ALA A 40 -5.59 18.96 10.33
CA ALA A 40 -5.48 19.57 9.02
C ALA A 40 -5.00 21.04 9.17
N PRO A 41 -4.07 21.52 8.32
CA PRO A 41 -3.46 22.86 8.46
C PRO A 41 -4.41 24.01 8.11
N PHE A 42 -5.72 23.76 8.11
CA PHE A 42 -6.75 24.68 7.65
C PHE A 42 -7.60 25.14 8.85
N PRO A 43 -7.93 26.44 8.92
CA PRO A 43 -8.69 27.00 10.04
C PRO A 43 -10.19 26.67 10.02
N ASP A 44 -10.68 26.02 8.97
CA ASP A 44 -12.09 25.74 8.73
C ASP A 44 -12.39 24.23 8.67
N TYR A 45 -13.68 23.86 8.73
CA TYR A 45 -14.09 22.45 8.75
C TYR A 45 -13.69 21.73 7.46
N LYS A 46 -13.12 20.54 7.61
CA LYS A 46 -12.70 19.66 6.51
C LYS A 46 -13.11 18.22 6.84
N ALA A 47 -13.70 17.54 5.87
CA ALA A 47 -13.99 16.12 5.93
C ALA A 47 -13.23 15.41 4.80
N LEU A 48 -12.55 14.30 5.14
CA LEU A 48 -11.95 13.43 4.14
C LEU A 48 -13.04 12.49 3.61
N VAL A 49 -13.31 12.56 2.31
CA VAL A 49 -14.21 11.62 1.62
C VAL A 49 -13.36 10.54 0.96
N CYS A 50 -13.39 9.34 1.52
CA CYS A 50 -12.70 8.20 0.94
C CYS A 50 -13.64 7.49 -0.06
N VAL A 51 -13.37 7.66 -1.36
CA VAL A 51 -14.15 7.01 -2.42
C VAL A 51 -13.51 5.67 -2.76
N CYS A 52 -14.06 4.59 -2.19
CA CYS A 52 -13.63 3.24 -2.51
C CYS A 52 -14.24 2.78 -3.83
N LEU A 53 -13.49 2.88 -4.92
CA LEU A 53 -13.91 2.38 -6.23
C LEU A 53 -13.69 0.87 -6.27
N HIS A 54 -14.76 0.10 -6.08
CA HIS A 54 -14.75 -1.34 -6.31
C HIS A 54 -14.46 -1.60 -7.79
N GLY A 55 -13.21 -1.96 -8.09
CA GLY A 55 -12.72 -2.13 -9.47
C GLY A 55 -11.58 -1.22 -9.89
N GLY A 56 -11.13 -0.32 -9.02
CA GLY A 56 -9.93 0.50 -9.20
C GLY A 56 -10.05 1.60 -10.26
N ASN A 57 -9.27 2.67 -10.09
CA ASN A 57 -9.04 3.69 -11.11
C ASN A 57 -7.62 3.54 -11.63
N GLY A 58 -7.44 2.78 -12.70
CA GLY A 58 -6.15 2.51 -13.34
C GLY A 58 -6.24 2.70 -14.85
N SER A 59 -5.12 2.59 -15.55
CA SER A 59 -5.02 2.78 -17.01
C SER A 59 -6.04 1.94 -17.79
N PHE A 60 -6.37 0.73 -17.32
CA PHE A 60 -7.38 -0.13 -17.92
C PHE A 60 -8.82 0.42 -17.87
N ASN A 61 -9.14 1.37 -16.99
CA ASN A 61 -10.44 2.06 -16.99
C ASN A 61 -10.39 3.45 -17.65
N MET A 62 -9.20 3.91 -18.03
CA MET A 62 -9.00 5.25 -18.61
C MET A 62 -8.69 5.20 -20.10
N LEU A 63 -8.18 4.07 -20.60
CA LEU A 63 -7.76 3.89 -21.99
C LEU A 63 -8.44 2.68 -22.61
N ILE A 64 -9.05 2.89 -23.76
CA ILE A 64 -9.70 1.84 -24.54
C ILE A 64 -8.66 1.24 -25.51
N PRO A 65 -8.37 -0.07 -25.44
CA PRO A 65 -7.49 -0.72 -26.40
C PRO A 65 -8.10 -0.65 -27.81
N ARG A 66 -7.26 -0.38 -28.82
CA ARG A 66 -7.71 -0.15 -30.21
C ARG A 66 -7.38 -1.30 -31.17
N SER A 67 -6.85 -2.39 -30.64
CA SER A 67 -6.45 -3.57 -31.40
C SER A 67 -6.73 -4.83 -30.58
N ASN A 68 -6.90 -5.96 -31.27
CA ASN A 68 -7.24 -7.23 -30.64
C ASN A 68 -6.14 -7.73 -29.69
N ALA A 69 -4.86 -7.43 -29.98
CA ALA A 69 -3.76 -7.90 -29.14
C ALA A 69 -3.83 -7.27 -27.73
N GLU A 70 -3.96 -5.95 -27.64
CA GLU A 70 -4.07 -5.25 -26.35
C GLU A 70 -5.46 -5.39 -25.71
N TYR A 71 -6.52 -5.65 -26.48
CA TYR A 71 -7.82 -6.05 -25.90
C TYR A 71 -7.72 -7.39 -25.17
N ASN A 72 -7.05 -8.39 -25.75
CA ASN A 72 -6.92 -9.71 -25.10
C ASN A 72 -6.18 -9.62 -23.76
N ILE A 73 -5.17 -8.74 -23.66
CA ILE A 73 -4.45 -8.46 -22.41
C ILE A 73 -5.38 -7.79 -21.38
N TYR A 74 -6.16 -6.79 -21.82
CA TYR A 74 -7.18 -6.14 -20.99
C TYR A 74 -8.20 -7.16 -20.45
N ALA A 75 -8.77 -7.99 -21.32
CA ALA A 75 -9.78 -8.98 -20.94
C ALA A 75 -9.24 -10.01 -19.94
N ALA A 76 -8.01 -10.49 -20.13
CA ALA A 76 -7.37 -11.41 -19.20
C ALA A 76 -7.10 -10.76 -17.82
N SER A 77 -6.72 -9.49 -17.79
CA SER A 77 -6.42 -8.77 -16.54
C SER A 77 -7.67 -8.33 -15.77
N ARG A 78 -8.79 -8.07 -16.46
CA ARG A 78 -10.05 -7.57 -15.85
C ARG A 78 -11.10 -8.66 -15.65
N GLN A 79 -10.96 -9.82 -16.29
CA GLN A 79 -11.83 -10.98 -16.16
C GLN A 79 -13.33 -10.60 -16.25
N ASN A 80 -14.13 -10.88 -15.23
CA ASN A 80 -15.56 -10.55 -15.15
C ASN A 80 -15.89 -9.06 -15.21
N MET A 81 -14.88 -8.18 -15.17
CA MET A 81 -15.03 -6.73 -15.28
C MET A 81 -14.55 -6.17 -16.62
N ALA A 82 -14.18 -7.03 -17.57
CA ALA A 82 -13.92 -6.62 -18.94
C ALA A 82 -15.25 -6.34 -19.67
N VAL A 83 -15.27 -5.27 -20.47
CA VAL A 83 -16.38 -4.87 -21.36
C VAL A 83 -16.06 -5.19 -22.80
#